data_AF-A0A2V9GFI0-F1
#
_entry.id   AF-A0A2V9GFI0-F1
#
_cell.length_a   1.000
_cell.length_b   1.000
_cell.length_c   1.000
_cell.angle_alpha   90.00
_cell.angle_beta   90.00
_cell.angle_gamma   90.00
#
_symmetry.space_group_name_H-M   'P 1'
#
loop_
_entity.id
_entity.type
_entity.pdbx_description
1 polymer ?
#
loop_
_entity_poly.entity_id
_entity_poly.type
_entity_poly.pdbx_seq_one_letter_code
_entity_poly.pdbx_strand_id
1 'polypeptide(L)'
;KATLTLGDNRRVDLSQTVIFLTSNLGGGEITELMEGGMGFIQPKDKPAAGLDEKVERTAVEAARRKFSPEFMNRLDKVVVFHPLRREQLERVLEIELGQVQQRVLETAKGQFLFRVTDAGREFLLQEGTDQRYGARHLKRAIERHVVYPLANLLATEQIHLGDLVCIDWNKEQDRLTFVREGENLTIPTRKTEPFVPTRTSPARSGKSADAPGVTLSPEPPPRTAR
;
A
#
# COMPACT_ATOMS: atom_id res chain seq x y z
N LYS A 1 -30.26 -2.76 -14.81
CA LYS A 1 -29.56 -1.53 -15.22
C LYS A 1 -29.05 -0.85 -13.97
N ALA A 2 -27.74 -0.65 -13.84
CA ALA A 2 -27.10 -0.11 -12.64
C ALA A 2 -27.12 1.43 -12.65
N THR A 3 -28.31 2.01 -12.76
CA THR A 3 -28.48 3.47 -12.88
C THR A 3 -28.92 4.08 -11.55
N LEU A 4 -28.22 5.12 -11.12
CA LEU A 4 -28.55 5.89 -9.91
C LEU A 4 -28.89 7.33 -10.31
N THR A 5 -29.99 7.86 -9.80
CA THR A 5 -30.31 9.29 -9.92
C THR A 5 -29.81 10.02 -8.69
N LEU A 6 -28.92 10.99 -8.89
CA LEU A 6 -28.39 11.84 -7.83
C LEU A 6 -29.42 12.89 -7.39
N GLY A 7 -29.18 13.53 -6.24
CA GLY A 7 -30.08 14.57 -5.70
C GLY A 7 -30.20 15.83 -6.57
N ASP A 8 -29.31 16.01 -7.55
CA ASP A 8 -29.34 17.07 -8.55
C ASP A 8 -30.04 16.63 -9.86
N ASN A 9 -30.80 15.53 -9.82
CA ASN A 9 -31.50 14.90 -10.95
C ASN A 9 -30.59 14.39 -12.09
N ARG A 10 -29.26 14.33 -11.91
CA ARG A 10 -28.39 13.66 -12.87
C ARG A 10 -28.50 12.15 -12.73
N ARG A 11 -28.55 11.45 -13.87
CA ARG A 11 -28.48 9.99 -13.93
C ARG A 11 -27.04 9.55 -14.16
N VAL A 12 -26.55 8.69 -13.27
CA VAL A 12 -25.23 8.04 -13.37
C VAL A 12 -25.45 6.57 -13.69
N ASP A 13 -24.73 6.07 -14.70
CA ASP A 13 -24.69 4.65 -15.02
C ASP A 13 -23.41 4.03 -14.45
N LEU A 14 -23.58 2.99 -13.64
CA LEU A 14 -22.50 2.24 -12.98
C LEU A 14 -22.19 0.92 -13.72
N SER A 15 -22.74 0.71 -14.92
CA SER A 15 -22.53 -0.50 -15.73
C SER A 15 -21.07 -0.80 -16.10
N GLN A 16 -20.21 0.23 -16.10
CA GLN A 16 -18.78 0.16 -16.38
C GLN A 16 -17.95 0.51 -15.12
N THR A 17 -18.41 0.09 -13.93
CA THR A 17 -17.76 0.43 -12.66
C THR A 17 -17.56 -0.81 -11.80
N VAL A 18 -16.38 -0.93 -11.21
CA VAL A 18 -16.11 -1.91 -10.16
C VAL A 18 -16.37 -1.26 -8.81
N ILE A 19 -17.26 -1.86 -8.02
CA ILE A 19 -17.64 -1.34 -6.71
C ILE A 19 -16.93 -2.15 -5.63
N PHE A 20 -16.13 -1.49 -4.80
CA PHE A 20 -15.52 -2.08 -3.63
C PHE A 20 -16.21 -1.56 -2.37
N LEU A 21 -16.61 -2.48 -1.51
CA LEU A 21 -17.21 -2.20 -0.21
C LEU A 21 -16.31 -2.80 0.86
N THR A 22 -15.94 -2.00 1.86
CA THR A 22 -15.12 -2.44 2.98
C THR A 22 -15.87 -2.20 4.29
N SER A 23 -15.67 -3.10 5.26
CA SER A 23 -16.32 -3.03 6.56
C SER A 23 -15.40 -3.60 7.63
N ASN A 24 -15.48 -3.07 8.84
CA ASN A 24 -14.70 -3.56 10.00
C ASN A 24 -15.49 -4.57 10.85
N LEU A 25 -16.58 -5.14 10.33
CA LEU A 25 -17.41 -6.12 11.05
C LEU A 25 -16.64 -7.41 11.32
N GLY A 26 -16.88 -8.01 12.49
CA GLY A 26 -16.20 -9.24 12.92
C GLY A 26 -14.78 -9.03 13.43
N GLY A 27 -14.24 -7.80 13.39
CA GLY A 27 -12.85 -7.54 13.77
C GLY A 27 -12.55 -7.82 15.24
N GLY A 28 -13.49 -7.50 16.15
CA GLY A 28 -13.36 -7.79 17.58
C GLY A 28 -13.36 -9.29 17.85
N GLU A 29 -14.36 -10.00 17.31
CA GLU A 29 -14.51 -11.45 17.48
C GLU A 29 -13.34 -12.23 16.86
N ILE A 30 -12.82 -11.78 15.71
CA ILE A 30 -11.62 -12.35 15.08
C ILE A 30 -10.39 -12.13 15.97
N THR A 31 -10.25 -10.95 16.57
CA THR A 31 -9.14 -10.64 17.48
C THR A 31 -9.17 -11.55 18.72
N GLU A 32 -10.33 -11.72 19.34
CA GLU A 32 -10.51 -12.64 20.48
C GLU A 32 -10.20 -14.10 20.11
N LEU A 33 -10.59 -14.53 18.89
CA LEU A 33 -10.22 -15.84 18.36
C LEU A 33 -8.70 -16.01 18.20
N MET A 34 -7.97 -14.95 17.86
CA MET A 34 -6.50 -14.97 17.73
C MET A 34 -5.78 -14.90 19.07
N GLU A 35 -6.29 -14.11 20.03
CA GLU A 35 -5.69 -13.95 21.37
C GLU A 35 -5.83 -15.23 22.23
N GLY A 36 -6.67 -16.17 21.80
CA GLY A 36 -6.92 -17.44 22.48
C GLY A 36 -7.92 -17.24 23.63
N GLY A 37 -9.18 -17.63 23.39
CA GLY A 37 -10.19 -17.63 24.44
C GLY A 37 -9.69 -18.37 25.69
N MET A 38 -10.07 -17.87 26.88
CA MET A 38 -9.77 -18.46 28.19
C MET A 38 -9.81 -20.00 28.13
N GLY A 39 -8.64 -20.66 28.10
CA GLY A 39 -8.54 -22.12 28.31
C GLY A 39 -7.69 -22.95 27.34
N PHE A 40 -7.26 -22.44 26.18
CA PHE A 40 -6.37 -23.20 25.29
C PHE A 40 -5.19 -22.35 24.79
N ILE A 41 -4.04 -22.50 25.44
CA ILE A 41 -2.77 -21.97 24.95
C ILE A 41 -2.39 -22.77 23.70
N GLN A 42 -2.63 -22.23 22.52
CA GLN A 42 -1.96 -22.74 21.33
C GLN A 42 -0.55 -22.16 21.26
N PRO A 43 0.47 -22.97 20.97
CA PRO A 43 1.84 -22.48 20.77
C PRO A 43 1.86 -21.48 19.61
N LYS A 44 2.59 -20.38 19.79
CA LYS A 44 2.66 -19.20 18.91
C LYS A 44 3.01 -19.51 17.43
N ASP A 45 3.50 -20.71 17.12
CA ASP A 45 4.12 -21.04 15.84
C ASP A 45 3.50 -22.25 15.11
N LYS A 46 2.31 -22.73 15.50
CA LYS A 46 1.60 -23.74 14.70
C LYS A 46 0.48 -23.10 13.90
N PRO A 47 0.41 -23.32 12.57
CA PRO A 47 -0.80 -23.00 11.81
C PRO A 47 -1.90 -23.88 12.41
N ALA A 48 -2.81 -23.26 13.18
CA ALA A 48 -3.95 -24.01 13.69
C ALA A 48 -4.78 -24.39 12.47
N ALA A 49 -4.73 -25.67 12.07
CA ALA A 49 -5.57 -26.18 11.02
C ALA A 49 -7.03 -25.78 11.32
N GLY A 50 -7.65 -25.02 10.42
CA GLY A 50 -9.00 -24.48 10.59
C GLY A 50 -9.11 -23.10 11.26
N LEU A 51 -8.02 -22.38 11.54
CA LEU A 51 -8.10 -21.00 12.03
C LEU A 51 -8.69 -20.06 10.97
N ASP A 52 -8.17 -20.16 9.75
CA ASP A 52 -8.62 -19.35 8.61
C ASP A 52 -10.12 -19.60 8.34
N GLU A 53 -10.58 -20.86 8.38
CA GLU A 53 -12.01 -21.21 8.24
C GLU A 53 -12.87 -20.63 9.37
N LYS A 54 -12.37 -20.62 10.62
CA LYS A 54 -13.06 -19.99 11.75
C LYS A 54 -13.16 -18.48 11.57
N VAL A 55 -12.09 -17.83 11.12
CA VAL A 55 -12.06 -16.40 10.82
C VAL A 55 -13.07 -16.05 9.73
N GLU A 56 -13.09 -16.83 8.64
CA GLU A 56 -14.06 -16.65 7.57
C GLU A 56 -15.50 -16.79 8.05
N ARG A 57 -15.81 -17.84 8.81
CA ARG A 57 -17.15 -18.06 9.35
C ARG A 57 -17.58 -16.91 10.27
N THR A 58 -16.72 -16.51 11.21
CA THR A 58 -17.01 -15.42 12.15
C THR A 58 -17.26 -14.10 11.42
N ALA A 59 -16.44 -13.76 10.42
CA ALA A 59 -16.61 -12.55 9.62
C ALA A 59 -17.96 -12.55 8.86
N VAL A 60 -18.30 -13.68 8.21
CA VAL A 60 -19.53 -13.81 7.43
C VAL A 60 -20.76 -13.78 8.34
N GLU A 61 -20.70 -14.42 9.51
CA GLU A 61 -21.79 -14.36 10.50
C GLU A 61 -22.00 -12.95 11.03
N ALA A 62 -20.93 -12.22 11.36
CA ALA A 62 -21.01 -10.83 11.78
C ALA A 62 -21.65 -9.94 10.69
N ALA A 63 -21.26 -10.14 9.42
CA ALA A 63 -21.86 -9.44 8.30
C ALA A 63 -23.37 -9.76 8.14
N ARG A 64 -23.76 -11.04 8.25
CA ARG A 64 -25.16 -11.48 8.15
C ARG A 64 -26.04 -10.98 9.30
N ARG A 65 -25.47 -10.73 10.48
CA ARG A 65 -26.21 -10.11 11.60
C ARG A 65 -26.48 -8.63 11.36
N LYS A 66 -25.61 -7.94 10.62
CA LYS A 66 -25.71 -6.48 10.40
C LYS A 66 -26.44 -6.11 9.11
N PHE A 67 -26.27 -6.89 8.05
CA PHE A 67 -26.85 -6.62 6.73
C PHE A 67 -28.00 -7.57 6.41
N SER A 68 -29.00 -7.06 5.68
CA SER A 68 -30.13 -7.88 5.26
C SER A 68 -29.70 -8.95 4.24
N PRO A 69 -30.40 -10.10 4.18
CA PRO A 69 -30.13 -11.13 3.17
C PRO A 69 -30.24 -10.59 1.74
N GLU A 70 -31.15 -9.64 1.48
CA GLU A 70 -31.30 -9.01 0.17
C GLU A 70 -30.00 -8.31 -0.25
N PHE A 71 -29.41 -7.52 0.64
CA PHE A 71 -28.15 -6.83 0.35
C PHE A 71 -27.01 -7.81 0.12
N MET A 72 -26.87 -8.82 0.98
CA MET A 72 -25.82 -9.83 0.87
C MET A 72 -25.91 -10.60 -0.47
N ASN A 73 -27.12 -10.87 -0.95
CA ASN A 73 -27.35 -11.55 -2.22
C ASN A 73 -27.07 -10.65 -3.45
N ARG A 74 -26.79 -9.36 -3.27
CA ARG A 74 -26.36 -8.44 -4.34
C ARG A 74 -24.84 -8.32 -4.47
N LEU A 75 -24.08 -8.97 -3.60
CA LEU A 75 -22.62 -8.98 -3.66
C LEU A 75 -22.14 -10.20 -4.46
N ASP A 76 -21.36 -9.96 -5.50
CA ASP A 76 -20.81 -11.04 -6.33
C ASP A 76 -19.79 -11.90 -5.57
N LYS A 77 -18.97 -11.26 -4.74
CA LYS A 77 -17.93 -11.93 -3.94
C LYS A 77 -17.74 -11.22 -2.61
N VAL A 78 -17.69 -12.02 -1.54
CA VAL A 78 -17.29 -11.57 -0.20
C VAL A 78 -15.89 -12.12 0.06
N VAL A 79 -14.97 -11.25 0.45
CA VAL A 79 -13.59 -11.60 0.76
C VAL A 79 -13.31 -11.24 2.20
N VAL A 80 -12.82 -12.21 2.98
CA VAL A 80 -12.44 -11.99 4.37
C VAL A 80 -10.94 -11.75 4.44
N PHE A 81 -10.55 -10.64 5.07
CA PHE A 81 -9.15 -10.33 5.31
C PHE A 81 -8.68 -11.02 6.57
N HIS A 82 -7.65 -11.85 6.41
CA HIS A 82 -7.03 -12.55 7.52
C HIS A 82 -6.04 -11.63 8.23
N PRO A 83 -5.85 -11.79 9.55
CA PRO A 83 -4.78 -11.12 10.28
C PRO A 83 -3.42 -11.39 9.62
N LEU A 84 -2.57 -10.36 9.58
CA LEU A 84 -1.24 -10.48 8.97
C LEU A 84 -0.35 -11.37 9.83
N ARG A 85 0.29 -12.35 9.19
CA ARG A 85 1.35 -13.17 9.81
C ARG A 85 2.67 -12.40 9.86
N ARG A 86 3.61 -12.86 10.70
CA ARG A 86 4.92 -12.22 10.89
C ARG A 86 5.65 -12.02 9.57
N GLU A 87 5.64 -13.01 8.68
CA GLU A 87 6.31 -12.97 7.37
C GLU A 87 5.66 -11.94 6.43
N GLN A 88 4.34 -11.80 6.51
CA GLN A 88 3.61 -10.80 5.73
C GLN A 88 3.93 -9.39 6.24
N LEU A 89 4.07 -9.21 7.56
CA LEU A 89 4.49 -7.94 8.15
C LEU A 89 5.91 -7.56 7.72
N GLU A 90 6.84 -8.51 7.61
CA GLU A 90 8.19 -8.26 7.05
C GLU A 90 8.11 -7.76 5.62
N ARG A 91 7.25 -8.38 4.81
CA ARG A 91 7.08 -7.95 3.42
C ARG A 91 6.47 -6.55 3.32
N VAL A 92 5.54 -6.21 4.20
CA VAL A 92 4.97 -4.85 4.29
C VAL A 92 6.06 -3.86 4.71
N LEU A 93 6.89 -4.19 5.69
CA LEU A 93 8.03 -3.36 6.09
C LEU A 93 8.97 -3.09 4.92
N GLU A 94 9.31 -4.13 4.15
CA GLU A 94 10.18 -4.00 2.97
C GLU A 94 9.58 -3.05 1.91
N ILE A 95 8.28 -3.15 1.65
CA ILE A 95 7.56 -2.26 0.72
C ILE A 95 7.64 -0.80 1.22
N GLU A 96 7.34 -0.57 2.48
CA GLU A 96 7.35 0.78 3.07
C GLU A 96 8.77 1.39 3.08
N LEU A 97 9.79 0.62 3.45
CA LEU A 97 11.20 1.06 3.36
C LEU A 97 11.61 1.33 1.91
N GLY A 98 11.17 0.50 0.96
CA GLY A 98 11.37 0.73 -0.46
C GLY A 98 10.75 2.05 -0.94
N GLN A 99 9.54 2.37 -0.50
CA GLN A 99 8.89 3.66 -0.80
C GLN A 99 9.65 4.84 -0.18
N VAL A 100 10.23 4.69 1.02
CA VAL A 100 11.11 5.70 1.60
C VAL A 100 12.35 5.89 0.73
N GLN A 101 13.01 4.80 0.34
CA GLN A 101 14.20 4.86 -0.53
C GLN A 101 13.90 5.52 -1.88
N GLN A 102 12.76 5.22 -2.50
CA GLN A 102 12.35 5.88 -3.75
C GLN A 102 12.17 7.39 -3.57
N ARG A 103 11.49 7.83 -2.50
CA ARG A 103 11.33 9.26 -2.19
C ARG A 103 12.67 9.98 -1.99
N VAL A 104 13.65 9.32 -1.37
CA VAL A 104 15.01 9.87 -1.24
C VAL A 104 15.66 10.03 -2.61
N LEU A 105 15.54 9.03 -3.50
CA LEU A 105 16.14 9.07 -4.84
C LEU A 105 15.49 10.11 -5.78
N GLU A 106 14.19 10.36 -5.64
CA GLU A 106 13.44 11.36 -6.40
C GLU A 106 13.76 12.80 -5.95
N THR A 107 14.39 12.98 -4.79
CA THR A 107 14.68 14.31 -4.24
C THR A 107 15.85 14.96 -4.98
N ALA A 108 15.62 16.16 -5.53
CA ALA A 108 16.60 16.91 -6.35
C ALA A 108 17.89 17.32 -5.61
N LYS A 109 17.90 17.27 -4.27
CA LYS A 109 19.00 17.78 -3.42
C LYS A 109 19.93 16.71 -2.86
N GLY A 110 19.65 15.43 -3.03
CA GLY A 110 20.56 14.41 -2.50
C GLY A 110 20.08 12.99 -2.61
N GLN A 111 20.74 12.22 -3.45
CA GLN A 111 20.54 10.78 -3.55
C GLN A 111 21.55 10.11 -2.63
N PHE A 112 21.07 9.46 -1.59
CA PHE A 112 21.84 8.53 -0.78
C PHE A 112 21.05 7.23 -0.66
N LEU A 113 21.76 6.15 -0.34
CA LEU A 113 21.15 4.85 -0.10
C LEU A 113 21.12 4.57 1.40
N PHE A 114 20.12 3.84 1.85
CA PHE A 114 20.16 3.27 3.18
C PHE A 114 19.80 1.79 3.15
N ARG A 115 20.37 1.04 4.10
CA ARG A 115 20.02 -0.34 4.37
C ARG A 115 19.67 -0.48 5.85
N VAL A 116 18.66 -1.28 6.14
CA VAL A 116 18.28 -1.63 7.51
C VAL A 116 18.75 -3.06 7.76
N THR A 117 19.45 -3.30 8.88
CA THR A 117 19.84 -4.64 9.31
C THR A 117 18.62 -5.45 9.77
N ASP A 118 18.77 -6.76 9.92
CA ASP A 118 17.69 -7.60 10.42
C ASP A 118 17.28 -7.23 11.86
N ALA A 119 18.24 -6.81 12.69
CA ALA A 119 17.95 -6.30 14.03
C ALA A 119 17.16 -4.97 13.97
N GLY A 120 17.51 -4.05 13.06
CA GLY A 120 16.75 -2.83 12.82
C GLY A 120 15.33 -3.09 12.32
N ARG A 121 15.15 -4.12 11.46
CA ARG A 121 13.82 -4.55 10.99
C ARG A 121 12.98 -5.09 12.13
N GLU A 122 13.55 -5.93 12.98
CA GLU A 122 12.87 -6.47 14.16
C GLU A 122 12.39 -5.34 15.08
N PHE A 123 13.25 -4.36 15.38
CA PHE A 123 12.85 -3.18 16.16
C PHE A 123 11.67 -2.43 15.55
N LEU A 124 11.70 -2.17 14.25
CA LEU A 124 10.61 -1.47 13.55
C LEU A 124 9.30 -2.26 13.58
N LEU A 125 9.37 -3.58 13.55
CA LEU A 125 8.20 -4.45 13.66
C LEU A 125 7.66 -4.48 15.08
N GLN A 126 8.53 -4.51 16.09
CA GLN A 126 8.12 -4.45 17.50
C GLN A 126 7.41 -3.12 17.83
N GLU A 127 7.99 -1.99 17.41
CA GLU A 127 7.38 -0.67 17.64
C GLU A 127 6.18 -0.38 16.73
N GLY A 128 6.20 -0.94 15.52
CA GLY A 128 5.25 -0.61 14.45
C GLY A 128 4.07 -1.56 14.31
N THR A 129 4.02 -2.65 15.06
CA THR A 129 2.93 -3.64 14.94
C THR A 129 2.19 -3.81 16.26
N ASP A 130 0.87 -3.75 16.16
CA ASP A 130 -0.03 -4.13 17.24
C ASP A 130 -0.98 -5.19 16.68
N GLN A 131 -1.22 -6.25 17.45
CA GLN A 131 -2.13 -7.34 17.10
C GLN A 131 -3.56 -6.84 16.80
N ARG A 132 -3.96 -5.70 17.36
CA ARG A 132 -5.30 -5.10 17.17
C ARG A 132 -5.39 -4.12 16.01
N TYR A 133 -4.31 -3.41 15.72
CA TYR A 133 -4.29 -2.34 14.71
C TYR A 133 -3.53 -2.70 13.44
N GLY A 134 -2.90 -3.88 13.41
CA GLY A 134 -2.11 -4.38 12.28
C GLY A 134 -0.92 -3.48 11.94
N ALA A 135 -0.53 -3.46 10.67
CA ALA A 135 0.61 -2.68 10.18
C ALA A 135 0.34 -1.15 10.09
N ARG A 136 -0.80 -0.64 10.59
CA ARG A 136 -1.13 0.80 10.50
C ARG A 136 -0.11 1.67 11.23
N HIS A 137 0.43 1.17 12.34
CA HIS A 137 1.45 1.88 13.11
C HIS A 137 2.83 1.77 12.48
N LEU A 138 3.06 0.80 11.59
CA LEU A 138 4.36 0.52 11.00
C LEU A 138 4.88 1.70 10.18
N LYS A 139 4.01 2.31 9.38
CA LYS A 139 4.36 3.52 8.62
C LYS A 139 4.79 4.66 9.55
N ARG A 140 4.09 4.86 10.68
CA ARG A 140 4.43 5.89 11.67
C ARG A 140 5.75 5.57 12.38
N ALA A 141 6.00 4.30 12.70
CA ALA A 141 7.26 3.86 13.28
C ALA A 141 8.43 4.12 12.33
N ILE A 142 8.27 3.79 11.04
CA ILE A 142 9.28 4.10 10.00
C ILE A 142 9.47 5.62 9.88
N GLU A 143 8.40 6.41 9.84
CA GLU A 143 8.52 7.87 9.79
C GLU A 143 9.29 8.42 11.00
N ARG A 144 8.95 7.97 12.20
CA ARG A 144 9.55 8.44 13.46
C ARG A 144 11.00 8.00 13.64
N HIS A 145 11.28 6.73 13.38
CA HIS A 145 12.56 6.10 13.74
C HIS A 145 13.54 6.03 12.57
N VAL A 146 13.09 6.20 11.32
CA VAL A 146 13.96 6.16 10.14
C VAL A 146 13.93 7.50 9.40
N VAL A 147 12.76 7.99 8.99
CA VAL A 147 12.67 9.17 8.13
C VAL A 147 13.14 10.44 8.85
N TYR A 148 12.64 10.73 10.06
CA TYR A 148 13.06 11.92 10.78
C TYR A 148 14.55 11.94 11.15
N PRO A 149 15.14 10.83 11.66
CA PRO A 149 16.58 10.78 11.90
C PRO A 149 17.41 10.98 10.62
N LEU A 150 17.05 10.31 9.51
CA LEU A 150 17.75 10.50 8.24
C LEU A 150 17.65 11.94 7.74
N ALA A 151 16.48 12.57 7.84
CA ALA A 151 16.30 13.97 7.46
C ALA A 151 17.14 14.91 8.34
N ASN A 152 17.24 14.63 9.64
CA ASN A 152 18.07 15.41 10.55
C ASN A 152 19.57 15.25 10.24
N LEU A 153 20.04 14.02 9.99
CA LEU A 153 21.43 13.75 9.60
C LEU A 153 21.80 14.45 8.28
N LEU A 154 20.86 14.50 7.33
CA LEU A 154 21.04 15.22 6.07
C LEU A 154 21.11 16.73 6.31
N ALA A 155 20.24 17.26 7.18
CA ALA A 155 20.19 18.68 7.50
C ALA A 155 21.42 19.17 8.30
N THR A 156 22.03 18.30 9.10
CA THR A 156 23.26 18.59 9.86
C THR A 156 24.54 18.24 9.09
N GLU A 157 24.43 17.89 7.80
CA GLU A 157 25.55 17.54 6.93
C GLU A 157 26.37 16.34 7.43
N GLN A 158 25.79 15.45 8.24
CA GLN A 158 26.45 14.22 8.71
C GLN A 158 26.38 13.08 7.68
N ILE A 159 25.42 13.16 6.76
CA ILE A 159 25.32 12.29 5.58
C ILE A 159 25.32 13.15 4.33
N HIS A 160 26.00 12.68 3.30
CA HIS A 160 26.16 13.37 2.03
C HIS A 160 25.59 12.56 0.87
N LEU A 161 25.58 13.18 -0.31
CA LEU A 161 25.18 12.52 -1.55
C LEU A 161 26.10 11.34 -1.87
N GLY A 162 25.51 10.24 -2.35
CA GLY A 162 26.23 9.02 -2.68
C GLY A 162 26.59 8.15 -1.48
N ASP A 163 26.24 8.56 -0.26
CA ASP A 163 26.53 7.76 0.93
C ASP A 163 25.62 6.52 1.01
N LEU A 164 26.14 5.48 1.66
CA LEU A 164 25.34 4.35 2.14
C LEU A 164 25.25 4.41 3.66
N VAL A 165 24.03 4.58 4.15
CA VAL A 165 23.71 4.60 5.57
C VAL A 165 23.21 3.21 6.00
N CYS A 166 23.87 2.62 6.98
CA CYS A 166 23.44 1.41 7.65
C CYS A 166 22.67 1.77 8.92
N ILE A 167 21.46 1.22 9.02
CA ILE A 167 20.55 1.44 10.14
C ILE A 167 20.48 0.14 10.92
N ASP A 168 20.96 0.16 12.15
CA ASP A 168 21.00 -1.00 13.05
C ASP A 168 20.26 -0.72 14.35
N TRP A 169 19.91 -1.76 15.10
CA TRP A 169 19.26 -1.62 16.40
C TRP A 169 20.27 -1.81 17.54
N ASN A 170 20.49 -0.74 18.31
CA ASN A 170 21.22 -0.83 19.56
C ASN A 170 20.25 -1.22 20.70
N LYS A 171 20.33 -2.49 21.12
CA LYS A 171 19.48 -3.06 22.18
C LYS A 171 19.72 -2.48 23.57
N GLU A 172 20.88 -1.91 23.86
CA GLU A 172 21.19 -1.34 25.17
C GLU A 172 20.50 0.01 25.37
N GLN A 173 20.39 0.79 24.29
CA GLN A 173 19.80 2.13 24.28
C GLN A 173 18.38 2.14 23.71
N ASP A 174 17.88 0.97 23.33
CA ASP A 174 16.59 0.72 22.70
C ASP A 174 16.25 1.72 21.57
N ARG A 175 17.23 1.92 20.67
CA ARG A 175 17.10 2.90 19.59
C ARG A 175 17.85 2.45 18.34
N LEU A 176 17.41 2.97 17.20
CA LEU A 176 18.13 2.80 15.94
C LEU A 176 19.38 3.68 15.92
N THR A 177 20.48 3.09 15.48
CA THR A 177 21.76 3.76 15.22
C THR A 177 21.98 3.86 13.72
N PHE A 178 22.69 4.91 13.30
CA PHE A 178 22.92 5.24 11.90
C PHE A 178 24.42 5.34 11.69
N VAL A 179 24.98 4.46 10.87
CA VAL A 179 26.42 4.39 10.57
C VAL A 179 26.61 4.53 9.08
N ARG A 180 27.47 5.45 8.66
CA ARG A 180 27.87 5.59 7.26
C ARG A 180 28.89 4.49 6.92
N GLU A 181 28.55 3.60 6.00
CA GLU A 181 29.38 2.45 5.62
C GLU A 181 30.14 2.62 4.31
N GLY A 182 29.77 3.59 3.49
CA GLY A 182 30.47 3.90 2.24
C GLY A 182 30.25 5.34 1.81
N GLU A 183 31.30 5.96 1.29
CA GLU A 183 31.29 7.29 0.68
C GLU A 183 31.28 7.14 -0.85
N ASN A 184 30.58 8.05 -1.56
CA ASN A 184 30.62 8.18 -3.02
C ASN A 184 30.24 6.93 -3.83
N LEU A 185 29.23 6.17 -3.42
CA LEU A 185 28.63 5.17 -4.30
C LEU A 185 27.96 5.91 -5.48
N THR A 186 28.46 5.65 -6.69
CA THR A 186 27.90 6.24 -7.91
C THR A 186 26.51 5.65 -8.12
N ILE A 187 25.47 6.35 -7.68
CA ILE A 187 24.09 5.98 -7.96
C ILE A 187 23.85 6.32 -9.44
N PRO A 188 23.58 5.33 -10.31
CA PRO A 188 23.22 5.65 -11.69
C PRO A 188 21.90 6.40 -11.68
N THR A 189 21.97 7.70 -11.88
CA THR A 189 20.80 8.56 -12.12
C THR A 189 20.13 8.08 -13.39
N ARG A 190 19.08 7.27 -13.24
CA ARG A 190 18.23 6.92 -14.37
C ARG A 190 17.52 8.21 -14.80
N LYS A 191 18.05 8.87 -15.83
CA LYS A 191 17.36 9.95 -16.53
C LYS A 191 15.96 9.44 -16.88
N THR A 192 14.94 10.05 -16.29
CA THR A 192 13.55 9.85 -16.69
C THR A 192 13.43 10.42 -18.10
N GLU A 193 13.62 9.57 -19.11
CA GLU A 193 13.20 9.93 -20.46
C GLU A 193 11.68 10.08 -20.46
N PRO A 194 11.14 11.15 -21.07
CA PRO A 194 9.70 11.30 -21.17
C PRO A 194 9.12 10.09 -21.91
N PHE A 195 8.14 9.44 -21.28
CA PHE A 195 7.38 8.34 -21.85
C PHE A 195 6.74 8.80 -23.16
N VAL A 196 7.32 8.41 -24.29
CA VAL A 196 6.69 8.54 -25.60
C VAL A 196 5.75 7.33 -25.75
N PRO A 197 4.43 7.51 -25.81
CA PRO A 197 3.53 6.39 -26.03
C PRO A 197 3.84 5.78 -27.40
N THR A 198 4.32 4.54 -27.39
CA THR A 198 4.53 3.77 -28.61
C THR A 198 3.17 3.55 -29.27
N ARG A 199 2.99 4.10 -30.47
CA ARG A 199 1.81 3.84 -31.29
C ARG A 199 1.71 2.33 -31.53
N THR A 200 0.60 1.75 -31.08
CA THR A 200 0.24 0.36 -31.37
C THR A 200 0.06 0.19 -32.88
N SER A 201 0.83 -0.73 -33.48
CA SER A 201 0.58 -1.20 -34.85
C SER A 201 -0.75 -1.97 -34.89
N PRO A 202 -1.57 -1.81 -35.94
CA PRO A 202 -2.87 -2.47 -36.00
C PRO A 202 -2.71 -3.97 -36.30
N ALA A 203 -3.42 -4.77 -35.51
CA ALA A 203 -3.64 -6.18 -35.79
C ALA A 203 -4.41 -6.33 -37.11
N ARG A 204 -3.87 -7.12 -38.04
CA ARG A 204 -4.59 -7.61 -39.22
C ARG A 204 -5.80 -8.43 -38.76
N SER A 205 -6.99 -7.94 -39.04
CA SER A 205 -8.16 -8.79 -39.25
C SER A 205 -8.90 -8.28 -40.48
N GLY A 206 -9.08 -9.17 -41.46
CA GLY A 206 -9.84 -8.88 -42.65
C GLY A 206 -11.33 -8.97 -42.35
N LYS A 207 -12.06 -7.90 -42.64
CA LYS A 207 -13.31 -7.90 -43.42
C LYS A 207 -13.80 -6.47 -43.59
N SER A 208 -14.10 -6.15 -44.84
CA SER A 208 -14.56 -4.88 -45.38
C SER A 208 -15.95 -4.49 -44.89
N ALA A 209 -16.14 -3.21 -44.54
CA ALA A 209 -17.40 -2.50 -44.63
C ALA A 209 -17.14 -0.99 -44.78
N ASP A 210 -17.83 -0.39 -45.75
CA ASP A 210 -17.76 1.01 -46.21
C ASP A 210 -17.98 2.06 -45.13
N ALA A 211 -17.36 3.23 -45.31
CA ALA A 211 -17.60 4.46 -44.54
C ALA A 211 -18.20 5.55 -45.45
N PRO A 212 -19.02 6.48 -44.92
CA PRO A 212 -19.10 7.84 -45.46
C PRO A 212 -18.39 8.85 -44.55
N GLY A 213 -17.88 9.90 -45.19
CA GLY A 213 -16.83 10.80 -44.71
C GLY A 213 -17.21 11.74 -43.55
N VAL A 214 -16.19 12.10 -42.79
CA VAL A 214 -16.22 13.12 -41.74
C VAL A 214 -15.77 14.46 -42.34
N THR A 215 -16.61 15.48 -42.25
CA THR A 215 -16.24 16.88 -42.48
C THR A 215 -16.04 17.55 -41.12
N LEU A 216 -14.79 17.88 -40.78
CA LEU A 216 -14.45 18.68 -39.59
C LEU A 216 -14.40 20.16 -39.98
N SER A 217 -15.26 20.98 -39.37
CA SER A 217 -15.17 22.45 -39.43
C SER A 217 -14.11 22.96 -38.44
N PRO A 218 -13.36 24.04 -38.77
CA PRO A 218 -12.30 24.55 -37.90
C PRO A 218 -12.83 25.43 -36.75
N GLU A 219 -12.16 25.31 -35.60
CA GLU A 219 -12.38 26.02 -34.32
C GLU A 219 -11.90 27.48 -34.38
N PRO A 220 -12.58 28.46 -33.73
CA PRO A 220 -12.17 29.86 -33.76
C PRO A 220 -11.12 30.20 -32.67
N PRO A 221 -10.28 31.24 -32.89
CA PRO A 221 -9.16 31.57 -32.01
C PRO A 221 -9.56 32.30 -30.71
N PRO A 222 -8.68 32.30 -29.69
CA PRO A 222 -9.00 32.78 -28.34
C PRO A 222 -9.04 34.32 -28.25
N ARG A 223 -10.02 34.84 -27.51
CA ARG A 223 -10.11 36.27 -27.15
C ARG A 223 -9.16 36.60 -26.02
N THR A 224 -8.21 37.50 -26.27
CA THR A 224 -7.43 38.20 -25.25
C THR A 224 -8.28 39.29 -24.59
N ALA A 225 -8.42 39.23 -23.27
CA ALA A 225 -9.06 40.27 -22.46
C ALA A 225 -8.11 41.47 -22.26
N ARG A 226 -8.68 42.67 -22.31
CA ARG A 226 -8.12 43.91 -21.76
C ARG A 226 -8.96 44.30 -20.55
#